data_AF-A0A1G8V188-F1
#
_entry.id   AF-A0A1G8V188-F1
#
_cell.length_a   1.000
_cell.length_b   1.000
_cell.length_c   1.000
_cell.angle_alpha   90.00
_cell.angle_beta   90.00
_cell.angle_gamma   90.00
#
_symmetry.space_group_name_H-M   'P 1'
#
loop_
_entity.id
_entity.type
_entity.pdbx_description
1 polymer ?
#
loop_
_entity_poly.entity_id
_entity_poly.type
_entity_poly.pdbx_seq_one_letter_code
_entity_poly.pdbx_strand_id
1 'polypeptide(L)' 'MLLVLTSLCLMLSPSQPGYTHPKVNFVETVQTVVYTTKTGEKYHLEGCSYLRQSKIKTTKKEAIANGYTACSRCKP' A
#
# COMPACT_ATOMS: atom_id res chain seq x y z
N MET A 1 -39.06 4.66 -26.54
CA MET A 1 -38.01 4.33 -27.52
C MET A 1 -36.93 5.40 -27.39
N LEU A 2 -36.21 5.43 -26.27
CA LEU A 2 -34.95 4.71 -26.07
C LEU A 2 -33.96 5.00 -27.20
N LEU A 3 -33.15 6.06 -27.09
CA LEU A 3 -31.79 6.11 -27.63
C LEU A 3 -30.93 7.06 -26.76
N VAL A 4 -30.05 6.42 -26.02
CA VAL A 4 -28.90 6.89 -25.24
C VAL A 4 -28.01 7.90 -25.97
N LEU A 5 -27.72 9.05 -25.35
CA LEU A 5 -26.51 9.85 -25.65
C LEU A 5 -25.88 10.33 -24.34
N THR A 6 -24.81 9.63 -24.02
CA THR A 6 -23.92 9.65 -22.87
C THR A 6 -23.25 11.02 -22.66
N SER A 7 -23.81 11.86 -21.79
CA SER A 7 -23.10 13.03 -21.28
C SER A 7 -22.16 12.63 -20.14
N LEU A 8 -20.98 12.16 -20.57
CA LEU A 8 -19.68 12.54 -20.05
C LEU A 8 -19.61 12.74 -18.52
N CYS A 9 -19.53 11.61 -17.82
CA CYS A 9 -18.98 11.55 -16.48
C CYS A 9 -17.53 12.09 -16.55
N LEU A 10 -17.34 13.36 -16.20
CA LEU A 10 -16.03 14.01 -16.24
C LEU A 10 -15.19 13.41 -15.12
N MET A 11 -14.32 12.50 -15.56
CA MET A 11 -13.36 11.73 -14.81
C MET A 11 -12.37 12.64 -14.08
N LEU A 12 -12.67 13.05 -12.85
CA LEU A 12 -11.65 13.46 -11.89
C LEU A 12 -11.19 12.22 -11.14
N SER A 13 -10.54 11.31 -11.87
CA SER A 13 -9.72 10.29 -11.23
C SER A 13 -8.57 11.02 -10.53
N PRO A 14 -8.38 10.84 -9.21
CA PRO A 14 -7.17 11.33 -8.57
C PRO A 14 -6.00 10.65 -9.26
N SER A 15 -5.18 11.45 -9.94
CA SER A 15 -3.94 11.05 -10.58
C SER A 15 -3.19 10.12 -9.63
N GLN A 16 -3.16 8.82 -9.98
CA GLN A 16 -2.38 7.87 -9.20
C GLN A 16 -0.95 8.40 -9.18
N PRO A 17 -0.32 8.56 -8.01
CA PRO A 17 1.06 9.01 -7.94
C PRO A 17 1.88 8.07 -8.82
N GLY A 18 2.56 8.64 -9.82
CA GLY A 18 3.30 7.89 -10.82
C GLY A 18 4.30 6.98 -10.15
N TYR A 19 3.97 5.69 -10.09
CA TYR A 19 4.91 4.66 -9.71
C TYR A 19 5.79 4.40 -10.93
N THR A 20 6.94 5.06 -10.97
CA THR A 20 8.03 4.71 -11.86
C THR A 20 8.39 3.25 -11.58
N HIS A 21 7.99 2.35 -12.49
CA HIS A 21 8.44 0.97 -12.47
C HIS A 21 9.94 0.96 -12.80
N PRO A 22 10.83 0.63 -11.84
CA PRO A 22 12.23 0.48 -12.12
C PRO A 22 12.41 -0.79 -12.94
N LYS A 23 13.16 -0.72 -14.04
CA LYS A 23 13.54 -1.88 -14.85
C LYS A 23 14.55 -2.71 -14.06
N VAL A 24 14.11 -3.75 -13.34
CA VAL A 24 14.95 -4.61 -12.49
C VAL A 24 15.28 -5.93 -13.19
N ASN A 25 16.57 -6.30 -13.20
CA ASN A 25 17.04 -7.63 -13.61
C ASN A 25 16.44 -8.69 -12.67
N PHE A 26 15.70 -9.62 -13.26
CA PHE A 26 14.72 -10.45 -12.57
C PHE A 26 15.38 -11.60 -11.78
N VAL A 27 15.78 -11.30 -10.56
CA VAL A 27 15.61 -12.23 -9.44
C VAL A 27 14.47 -11.64 -8.62
N GLU A 28 13.24 -11.97 -9.01
CA GLU A 28 12.03 -11.44 -8.37
C GLU A 28 11.85 -12.09 -7.01
N THR A 29 12.57 -11.57 -6.01
CA THR A 29 12.19 -11.80 -4.61
C THR A 29 10.84 -11.12 -4.44
N VAL A 30 9.75 -11.89 -4.35
CA VAL A 30 8.41 -11.38 -4.09
C VAL A 30 8.44 -10.55 -2.81
N GLN A 31 8.46 -9.22 -2.93
CA GLN A 31 8.52 -8.33 -1.78
C GLN A 31 7.10 -8.13 -1.26
N THR A 32 6.78 -8.73 -0.11
CA THR A 32 5.51 -8.49 0.56
C THR A 32 5.44 -7.04 1.04
N VAL A 33 4.47 -6.28 0.56
CA VAL A 33 4.20 -4.92 1.04
C VAL A 33 3.52 -5.00 2.41
N VAL A 34 4.03 -4.22 3.37
CA VAL A 34 3.44 -4.07 4.70
C VAL A 34 3.42 -2.58 5.08
N TYR A 35 2.78 -2.26 6.20
CA TYR A 35 2.62 -0.88 6.65
C TYR A 35 3.10 -0.69 8.08
N THR A 36 3.78 0.42 8.34
CA THR A 36 4.18 0.83 9.69
C THR A 36 3.48 2.14 10.05
N THR A 37 3.52 2.50 11.33
CA THR A 37 3.06 3.80 11.84
C THR A 37 4.26 4.67 12.22
N LYS A 38 4.08 6.00 12.26
CA LYS A 38 5.14 6.96 12.63
C LYS A 38 5.80 6.69 13.98
N THR A 39 5.04 6.14 14.94
CA THR A 39 5.48 5.99 16.33
C THR A 39 5.51 4.53 16.79
N GLY A 40 5.07 3.58 15.96
CA GLY A 40 4.94 2.18 16.35
C GLY A 40 6.13 1.35 15.92
N GLU A 41 6.50 0.40 16.76
CA GLU A 41 7.56 -0.59 16.51
C GLU A 41 7.03 -1.84 15.79
N LYS A 42 5.86 -1.73 15.16
CA LYS A 42 5.17 -2.86 14.53
C LYS A 42 4.86 -2.59 13.07
N TYR A 43 4.91 -3.66 12.28
CA TYR A 43 4.39 -3.68 10.92
C TYR A 43 3.02 -4.38 10.87
N HIS A 44 2.20 -3.96 9.92
CA HIS A 44 0.77 -4.21 9.82
C HIS A 44 0.38 -4.57 8.37
N LEU A 45 -0.71 -5.33 8.20
CA LEU A 45 -1.38 -5.47 6.91
C LEU A 45 -2.21 -4.23 6.58
N GLU A 46 -2.62 -4.08 5.32
CA GLU A 46 -3.60 -3.05 4.98
C GLU A 46 -4.91 -3.26 5.75
N GLY A 47 -5.53 -2.17 6.20
CA GLY A 47 -6.78 -2.21 6.96
C GLY A 47 -6.63 -2.40 8.47
N CYS A 48 -5.41 -2.56 8.99
CA CYS A 48 -5.19 -2.61 10.43
C CYS A 48 -5.65 -1.30 11.11
N SER A 49 -6.45 -1.36 12.18
CA SER A 49 -7.07 -0.19 12.81
C SER A 49 -6.06 0.83 13.38
N TYR A 50 -4.86 0.38 13.74
CA TYR A 50 -3.75 1.24 14.17
C TYR A 50 -3.21 2.15 13.05
N LEU A 51 -3.46 1.80 11.78
CA LEU A 51 -3.02 2.59 10.63
C LEU A 51 -3.93 3.80 10.34
N ARG A 52 -5.03 3.98 11.09
CA ARG A 52 -6.00 5.07 10.86
C ARG A 52 -5.39 6.46 10.98
N GLN A 53 -4.41 6.63 11.86
CA GLN A 53 -3.74 7.92 12.09
C GLN A 53 -2.46 8.07 11.26
N SER A 54 -1.81 6.96 10.90
CA SER A 54 -0.54 6.95 10.18
C SER A 54 -0.41 5.64 9.41
N LYS A 55 -0.13 5.74 8.10
CA LYS A 55 0.10 4.60 7.22
C LYS A 55 1.35 4.88 6.37
N ILE A 56 2.46 4.24 6.72
CA ILE A 56 3.71 4.33 5.97
C ILE A 56 3.91 3.01 5.24
N LYS A 57 3.98 3.05 3.92
CA LYS A 57 4.20 1.86 3.08
C LYS A 57 5.67 1.46 3.16
N THR A 58 5.95 0.20 3.44
CA THR A 58 7.29 -0.39 3.43
C THR A 58 7.21 -1.84 2.95
N THR A 59 8.34 -2.54 2.92
CA THR A 59 8.40 -3.96 2.56
C THR A 59 8.62 -4.79 3.82
N LYS A 60 8.14 -6.03 3.86
CA LYS A 60 8.31 -6.92 5.02
C LYS A 60 9.78 -7.11 5.37
N LYS A 61 10.63 -7.21 4.34
CA LYS A 61 12.09 -7.33 4.50
C LYS A 61 12.69 -6.10 5.16
N GLU A 62 12.34 -4.91 4.67
CA GLU A 62 12.81 -3.65 5.24
C GLU A 62 12.28 -3.44 6.66
N ALA A 63 11.00 -3.77 6.92
CA ALA A 63 10.44 -3.68 8.25
C ALA A 63 11.20 -4.57 9.26
N ILE A 64 11.47 -5.82 8.90
CA ILE A 64 12.26 -6.73 9.75
C ILE A 64 13.70 -6.22 9.91
N ALA A 65 14.33 -5.72 8.84
CA ALA A 65 15.68 -5.19 8.89
C ALA A 65 15.80 -3.94 9.80
N ASN A 66 14.75 -3.14 9.89
CA ASN A 66 14.65 -1.99 10.79
C ASN A 66 14.23 -2.38 12.23
N GLY A 67 14.06 -3.67 12.53
CA GLY A 67 13.71 -4.15 13.88
C GLY A 67 12.21 -4.09 14.21
N TYR A 68 11.34 -3.85 13.23
CA TYR A 68 9.89 -3.85 13.46
C TYR A 68 9.38 -5.27 13.68
N THR A 69 8.42 -5.41 14.59
CA THR A 69 7.78 -6.69 14.93
C THR A 69 6.40 -6.83 14.29
N ALA A 70 5.93 -8.07 14.08
CA ALA A 70 4.60 -8.29 13.52
C ALA A 70 3.49 -7.78 14.45
N CYS A 71 2.46 -7.16 13.90
CA CYS A 71 1.26 -6.83 14.66
C CYS A 71 0.48 -8.10 15.05
N SER A 72 0.29 -8.32 16.35
CA SER A 72 -0.44 -9.47 16.89
C SER A 72 -1.93 -9.50 16.50
N ARG A 73 -2.54 -8.35 16.21
CA ARG A 73 -3.93 -8.24 15.76
C ARG A 73 -4.09 -8.65 14.30
N CYS A 74 -3.17 -8.19 13.46
CA CYS A 74 -3.28 -8.28 12.01
C CYS A 74 -2.53 -9.50 11.43
N LYS A 75 -1.66 -10.15 12.23
CA LYS A 75 -0.93 -11.40 11.91
C LYS A 75 -0.37 -11.47 10.47
N PRO A 76 0.49 -10.51 10.08
CA PRO A 76 1.12 -10.42 8.75
C PRO A 76 2.23 -11.46 8.49
#